data_AF-A0AAJ5YZV7-F1
#
_entry.id   AF-A0AAJ5YZV7-F1
#
_cell.length_a   1.000
_cell.length_b   1.000
_cell.length_c   1.000
_cell.angle_alpha   90.00
_cell.angle_beta   90.00
_cell.angle_gamma   90.00
#
_symmetry.space_group_name_H-M   'P 1'
#
loop_
_entity.id
_entity.type
_entity.pdbx_description
1 polymer ?
#
loop_
_entity_poly.entity_id
_entity_poly.type
_entity_poly.pdbx_seq_one_letter_code
_entity_poly.pdbx_strand_id
1 'polypeptide(L)'
;MQATDFQGHQRRGGTAALILLLSTPLGDLDVDQDLNNHLRNTKQFRSMSEDVDEDEHSLELHFPYIRKVFFHTDVKVIPILVGQLAPKASKQYAETLANYLADPSTIAIISSDFCHWGHRFHYTYYQSEQSAEPQHLTLRTPPNQYANPPIHASIAALDAAGMASLSYSPFLESEKVHKSAKQPRKNAK
;
A
#
# COMPACT_ATOMS: atom_id res chain seq x y z
N MET A 1 7.51 27.84 -21.94
CA MET A 1 8.06 26.78 -21.06
C MET A 1 6.99 25.71 -21.04
N GLN A 2 7.24 24.57 -21.68
CA GLN A 2 6.19 23.62 -22.06
C GLN A 2 5.60 22.93 -20.83
N ALA A 3 4.34 23.22 -20.54
CA ALA A 3 3.48 22.37 -19.73
C ALA A 3 3.30 21.05 -20.50
N THR A 4 3.64 19.93 -19.87
CA THR A 4 3.30 18.61 -20.40
C THR A 4 2.12 18.08 -19.60
N ASP A 5 0.96 18.10 -20.25
CA ASP A 5 -0.31 17.52 -19.82
C ASP A 5 -0.14 16.13 -19.19
N PHE A 6 -0.71 15.97 -18.00
CA PHE A 6 -0.96 14.67 -17.39
C PHE A 6 -2.32 14.13 -17.86
N GLN A 7 -2.55 14.11 -19.18
CA GLN A 7 -3.75 13.48 -19.72
C GLN A 7 -3.55 11.97 -19.78
N GLY A 8 -4.25 11.24 -18.90
CA GLY A 8 -5.05 10.03 -19.16
C GLY A 8 -4.57 8.96 -20.15
N HIS A 9 -3.28 8.85 -20.45
CA HIS A 9 -2.72 7.82 -21.31
C HIS A 9 -1.58 7.13 -20.60
N GLN A 10 -1.73 5.82 -20.43
CA GLN A 10 -0.67 4.91 -20.03
C GLN A 10 0.63 5.22 -20.78
N ARG A 11 1.56 5.92 -20.14
CA ARG A 11 2.93 6.04 -20.61
C ARG A 11 3.86 5.40 -19.59
N ARG A 12 4.55 4.37 -20.08
CA ARG A 12 5.57 3.59 -19.38
C ARG A 12 6.66 4.53 -18.86
N GLY A 13 6.66 4.80 -17.55
CA GLY A 13 7.60 5.67 -16.88
C GLY A 13 7.07 6.04 -15.51
N GLY A 14 7.21 5.11 -14.56
CA GLY A 14 6.67 5.22 -13.21
C GLY A 14 7.04 6.55 -12.54
N THR A 15 6.02 7.30 -12.14
CA THR A 15 6.19 8.65 -11.58
C THR A 15 5.85 8.57 -10.09
N ALA A 16 6.78 9.05 -9.26
CA ALA A 16 6.53 9.37 -7.87
C ALA A 16 6.41 10.89 -7.75
N ALA A 17 5.32 11.39 -7.19
CA ALA A 17 5.05 12.82 -7.21
C ALA A 17 4.62 13.39 -5.86
N LEU A 18 5.00 14.66 -5.64
CA LEU A 18 5.05 15.31 -4.32
C LEU A 18 4.10 16.51 -4.24
N ILE A 19 3.40 16.62 -3.11
CA ILE A 19 2.48 17.73 -2.76
C ILE A 19 3.25 18.79 -1.97
N LEU A 20 2.81 20.05 -2.04
CA LEU A 20 3.49 21.19 -1.39
C LEU A 20 2.72 21.80 -0.22
N LEU A 21 1.40 21.65 -0.16
CA LEU A 21 0.54 22.19 0.90
C LEU A 21 -0.57 21.17 1.20
N LEU A 22 -0.86 20.94 2.48
CA LEU A 22 -1.88 19.98 2.90
C LEU A 22 -2.78 20.59 3.97
N SER A 23 -4.03 20.83 3.61
CA SER A 23 -5.07 21.26 4.53
C SER A 23 -6.04 20.13 4.79
N THR A 24 -6.52 20.03 6.04
CA THR A 24 -7.55 19.07 6.43
C THR A 24 -8.64 19.77 7.24
N PRO A 25 -9.86 19.21 7.34
CA PRO A 25 -10.89 19.75 8.22
C PRO A 25 -10.49 19.84 9.71
N LEU A 26 -9.40 19.15 10.12
CA LEU A 26 -8.88 19.12 11.49
C LEU A 26 -7.63 20.00 11.68
N GLY A 27 -7.28 20.81 10.68
CA GLY A 27 -6.10 21.66 10.64
C GLY A 27 -5.08 21.20 9.59
N ASP A 28 -4.12 22.08 9.31
CA ASP A 28 -3.10 21.85 8.29
C ASP A 28 -2.06 20.81 8.73
N LEU A 29 -1.40 20.20 7.75
CA LEU A 29 -0.25 19.31 7.92
C LEU A 29 0.97 19.90 7.21
N ASP A 30 2.07 19.99 7.93
CA ASP A 30 3.31 20.53 7.37
C ASP A 30 3.97 19.52 6.44
N VAL A 31 4.19 19.91 5.18
CA VAL A 31 4.98 19.12 4.24
C VAL A 31 6.47 19.35 4.49
N ASP A 32 7.28 18.28 4.55
CA ASP A 32 8.74 18.44 4.64
C ASP A 32 9.35 18.93 3.33
N GLN A 33 9.45 20.25 3.18
CA GLN A 33 9.97 20.88 1.96
C GLN A 33 11.44 20.54 1.67
N ASP A 34 12.25 20.34 2.71
CA ASP A 34 13.67 20.03 2.54
C ASP A 34 13.84 18.63 1.97
N LEU A 35 13.13 17.65 2.52
CA LEU A 35 13.10 16.29 2.00
C LEU A 35 12.44 16.23 0.60
N ASN A 36 11.37 16.98 0.36
CA ASN A 36 10.78 17.12 -0.97
C ASN A 36 11.81 17.59 -2.01
N ASN A 37 12.55 18.64 -1.69
CA ASN A 37 13.58 19.17 -2.58
C ASN A 37 14.73 18.19 -2.78
N HIS A 38 15.14 17.47 -1.74
CA HIS A 38 16.13 16.41 -1.84
C HIS A 38 15.68 15.30 -2.80
N LEU A 39 14.46 14.77 -2.63
CA LEU A 39 13.90 13.73 -3.48
C LEU A 39 13.76 14.20 -4.94
N ARG A 40 13.31 15.44 -5.19
CA ARG A 40 13.27 16.02 -6.54
C ARG A 40 14.65 16.12 -7.19
N ASN A 41 15.69 16.40 -6.42
CA ASN A 41 17.06 16.52 -6.93
C ASN A 41 17.65 15.18 -7.37
N THR A 42 17.14 14.04 -6.88
CA THR A 42 17.50 12.72 -7.39
C THR A 42 17.09 12.49 -8.85
N LYS A 43 16.20 13.34 -9.40
CA LYS A 43 15.57 13.21 -10.72
C LYS A 43 14.72 11.95 -10.92
N GLN A 44 14.47 11.20 -9.83
CA GLN A 44 13.55 10.06 -9.84
C GLN A 44 12.11 10.51 -9.57
N PHE A 45 11.93 11.55 -8.77
CA PHE A 45 10.63 12.11 -8.39
C PHE A 45 10.29 13.35 -9.24
N ARG A 46 8.99 13.55 -9.50
CA ARG A 46 8.45 14.73 -10.20
C ARG A 46 7.53 15.52 -9.28
N SER A 47 7.21 16.75 -9.65
CA SER A 47 6.11 17.50 -9.00
C SER A 47 4.81 17.21 -9.75
N MET A 48 3.69 17.17 -9.03
CA MET A 48 2.35 17.18 -9.63
C MET A 48 1.95 18.62 -9.94
N SER A 49 1.11 18.80 -10.96
CA SER A 49 0.30 20.01 -11.06
C SER A 49 -0.82 19.96 -10.04
N GLU A 50 -1.34 21.14 -9.66
CA GLU A 50 -2.46 21.28 -8.73
C GLU A 50 -3.69 20.48 -9.18
N ASP A 51 -4.07 20.58 -10.46
CA ASP A 51 -5.20 19.80 -11.01
C ASP A 51 -5.07 18.28 -10.82
N VAL A 52 -3.85 17.74 -10.90
CA VAL A 52 -3.61 16.29 -10.73
C VAL A 52 -3.66 15.89 -9.26
N ASP A 53 -3.28 16.81 -8.38
CA ASP A 53 -3.33 16.61 -6.94
C ASP A 53 -4.80 16.65 -6.45
N GLU A 54 -5.59 17.62 -6.92
CA GLU A 54 -7.01 17.75 -6.57
C GLU A 54 -7.89 16.60 -7.12
N ASP A 55 -7.54 16.04 -8.29
CA ASP A 55 -8.25 14.90 -8.88
C ASP A 55 -7.88 13.55 -8.23
N GLU A 56 -6.87 13.49 -7.35
CA GLU A 56 -6.36 12.26 -6.76
C GLU A 56 -6.74 12.09 -5.28
N HIS A 57 -7.53 11.06 -4.98
CA HIS A 57 -8.10 10.89 -3.63
C HIS A 57 -7.41 9.81 -2.77
N SER A 58 -6.50 9.01 -3.34
CA SER A 58 -5.90 7.88 -2.60
C SER A 58 -5.02 8.30 -1.41
N LEU A 59 -4.49 9.53 -1.44
CA LEU A 59 -3.72 10.12 -0.35
C LEU A 59 -4.58 11.00 0.56
N GLU A 60 -5.54 11.74 -0.03
CA GLU A 60 -6.41 12.69 0.67
C GLU A 60 -7.13 12.06 1.88
N LEU A 61 -7.60 10.82 1.72
CA LEU A 61 -8.33 10.09 2.76
C LEU A 61 -7.50 9.80 4.02
N HIS A 62 -6.17 9.84 3.94
CA HIS A 62 -5.28 9.59 5.07
C HIS A 62 -5.00 10.83 5.91
N PHE A 63 -5.01 12.02 5.31
CA PHE A 63 -4.56 13.25 5.98
C PHE A 63 -5.39 13.61 7.22
N PRO A 64 -6.74 13.53 7.21
CA PRO A 64 -7.52 13.76 8.42
C PRO A 64 -7.18 12.79 9.56
N TYR A 65 -6.91 11.53 9.24
CA TYR A 65 -6.51 10.52 10.22
C TYR A 65 -5.13 10.83 10.81
N ILE A 66 -4.15 11.17 9.97
CA ILE A 66 -2.81 11.56 10.40
C ILE A 66 -2.90 12.77 11.33
N ARG A 67 -3.63 13.83 10.92
CA ARG A 67 -3.83 15.03 11.73
C ARG A 67 -4.52 14.72 13.06
N LYS A 68 -5.50 13.79 13.06
CA LYS A 68 -6.19 13.37 14.29
C LYS A 68 -5.28 12.62 15.26
N VAL A 69 -4.45 11.70 14.77
CA VAL A 69 -3.53 10.91 15.60
C VAL A 69 -2.43 11.80 16.19
N PHE A 70 -1.87 12.71 15.38
CA PHE A 70 -0.81 13.62 15.78
C PHE A 70 -1.32 15.01 16.17
N PHE A 71 -2.54 15.11 16.68
CA PHE A 71 -3.19 16.40 16.91
C PHE A 71 -2.37 17.37 17.80
N HIS A 72 -1.61 16.81 18.75
CA HIS A 72 -0.78 17.53 19.72
C HIS A 72 0.73 17.40 19.47
N THR A 73 1.13 16.89 18.31
CA THR A 73 2.54 16.67 17.97
C THR A 73 2.81 17.28 16.61
N ASP A 74 3.89 18.05 16.51
CA ASP A 74 4.34 18.56 15.23
C ASP A 74 4.95 17.40 14.44
N VAL A 75 4.30 17.06 13.32
CA VAL A 75 4.76 16.05 12.38
C VAL A 75 4.87 16.66 11.01
N LYS A 76 5.92 16.30 10.29
CA LYS A 76 6.03 16.61 8.87
C LYS A 76 5.62 15.41 8.04
N VAL A 77 4.98 15.66 6.92
CA VAL A 77 4.52 14.63 5.99
C VAL A 77 5.21 14.75 4.64
N ILE A 78 5.46 13.61 4.00
CA ILE A 78 5.93 13.51 2.62
C ILE A 78 4.96 12.62 1.85
N PRO A 79 3.96 13.22 1.18
CA PRO A 79 3.05 12.47 0.32
C PRO A 79 3.77 12.09 -0.97
N ILE A 80 3.73 10.81 -1.30
CA ILE A 80 4.33 10.25 -2.51
C ILE A 80 3.23 9.50 -3.27
N LEU A 81 2.73 10.10 -4.36
CA LEU A 81 1.82 9.39 -5.26
C LEU A 81 2.62 8.36 -6.08
N VAL A 82 2.22 7.10 -6.06
CA VAL A 82 2.93 6.02 -6.78
C VAL A 82 2.07 5.52 -7.95
N GLY A 83 2.51 5.81 -9.18
CA GLY A 83 1.89 5.26 -10.38
C GLY A 83 2.33 3.81 -10.69
N GLN A 84 2.04 3.34 -11.91
CA GLN A 84 2.52 2.02 -12.35
C GLN A 84 4.05 2.00 -12.51
N LEU A 85 4.72 1.25 -11.64
CA LEU A 85 6.17 1.10 -11.64
C LEU A 85 6.62 -0.19 -12.34
N ALA A 86 7.62 -0.09 -13.20
CA ALA A 86 8.35 -1.27 -13.68
C ALA A 86 9.26 -1.80 -12.54
N PRO A 87 9.56 -3.12 -12.47
CA PRO A 87 10.36 -3.70 -11.38
C PRO A 87 11.70 -3.00 -11.13
N LYS A 88 12.39 -2.58 -12.21
CA LYS A 88 13.63 -1.81 -12.12
C LYS A 88 13.42 -0.45 -11.43
N ALA A 89 12.35 0.26 -11.77
CA ALA A 89 12.02 1.54 -11.16
C ALA A 89 11.63 1.37 -9.69
N SER A 90 10.82 0.35 -9.35
CA SER A 90 10.47 0.03 -7.96
C SER A 90 11.70 -0.18 -7.09
N LYS A 91 12.71 -0.89 -7.61
CA LYS A 91 13.98 -1.09 -6.89
C LYS A 91 14.73 0.23 -6.65
N GLN A 92 14.78 1.12 -7.64
CA GLN A 92 15.44 2.42 -7.52
C GLN A 92 14.77 3.32 -6.47
N TYR A 93 13.43 3.35 -6.44
CA TYR A 93 12.69 4.06 -5.41
C TYR A 93 12.92 3.46 -4.02
N ALA A 94 12.91 2.13 -3.90
CA ALA A 94 13.20 1.46 -2.64
C ALA A 94 14.60 1.80 -2.11
N GLU A 95 15.63 1.76 -2.98
CA GLU A 95 17.00 2.15 -2.63
C GLU A 95 17.08 3.61 -2.17
N THR A 96 16.35 4.51 -2.83
CA THR A 96 16.33 5.94 -2.50
C THR A 96 15.62 6.21 -1.16
N LEU A 97 14.54 5.48 -0.88
CA LEU A 97 13.74 5.66 0.33
C LEU A 97 14.26 4.86 1.54
N ALA A 98 15.14 3.88 1.32
CA ALA A 98 15.58 2.93 2.34
C ALA A 98 16.10 3.58 3.63
N ASN A 99 16.92 4.62 3.51
CA ASN A 99 17.49 5.30 4.67
C ASN A 99 16.43 6.02 5.51
N TYR A 100 15.40 6.60 4.88
CA TYR A 100 14.29 7.24 5.57
C TYR A 100 13.40 6.19 6.25
N LEU A 101 13.14 5.07 5.57
CA LEU A 101 12.33 3.97 6.13
C LEU A 101 13.03 3.23 7.29
N ALA A 102 14.36 3.31 7.37
CA ALA A 102 15.15 2.74 8.46
C ALA A 102 15.22 3.66 9.70
N ASP A 103 14.84 4.93 9.57
CA ASP A 103 14.84 5.88 10.68
C ASP A 103 13.65 5.60 11.62
N PRO A 104 13.88 5.32 12.92
CA PRO A 104 12.80 5.02 13.87
C PRO A 104 11.86 6.21 14.14
N SER A 105 12.25 7.43 13.74
CA SER A 105 11.39 8.62 13.79
C SER A 105 10.46 8.75 12.58
N THR A 106 10.67 7.94 11.54
CA THR A 106 9.83 7.92 10.34
C THR A 106 8.75 6.86 10.44
N ILE A 107 7.52 7.24 10.09
CA ILE A 107 6.39 6.32 9.94
C ILE A 107 6.01 6.28 8.46
N ALA A 108 6.04 5.08 7.87
CA ALA A 108 5.59 4.86 6.50
C ALA A 108 4.14 4.39 6.49
N ILE A 109 3.28 5.16 5.83
CA ILE A 109 1.87 4.82 5.60
C ILE A 109 1.74 4.42 4.13
N ILE A 110 1.29 3.19 3.88
CA ILE A 110 1.07 2.66 2.53
C ILE A 110 -0.44 2.60 2.30
N SER A 111 -0.93 3.42 1.37
CA SER A 111 -2.33 3.40 0.94
C SER A 111 -2.55 2.26 -0.05
N SER A 112 -3.42 1.30 0.29
CA SER A 112 -3.85 0.24 -0.62
C SER A 112 -5.21 -0.30 -0.21
N ASP A 113 -6.08 -0.50 -1.19
CA ASP A 113 -7.23 -1.38 -1.05
C ASP A 113 -6.81 -2.84 -1.33
N PHE A 114 -7.71 -3.79 -1.03
CA PHE A 114 -7.55 -5.20 -1.37
C PHE A 114 -8.42 -5.59 -2.57
N CYS A 115 -9.17 -6.70 -2.49
CA CYS A 115 -9.82 -7.30 -3.64
C CYS A 115 -10.97 -6.44 -4.21
N HIS A 116 -10.81 -5.98 -5.45
CA HIS A 116 -11.89 -5.39 -6.24
C HIS A 116 -12.57 -6.48 -7.09
N TRP A 117 -13.56 -7.14 -6.50
CA TRP A 117 -14.24 -8.27 -7.14
C TRP A 117 -15.42 -7.85 -8.01
N GLY A 118 -15.51 -8.42 -9.20
CA GLY A 118 -16.67 -8.33 -10.10
C GLY A 118 -16.29 -8.13 -11.57
N HIS A 119 -17.28 -8.30 -12.44
CA HIS A 119 -17.08 -8.15 -13.90
C HIS A 119 -16.56 -6.76 -14.30
N ARG A 120 -16.96 -5.69 -13.59
CA ARG A 120 -16.49 -4.33 -13.85
C ARG A 120 -14.98 -4.15 -13.63
N PHE A 121 -14.37 -5.02 -12.84
CA PHE A 121 -12.95 -5.01 -12.51
C PHE A 121 -12.18 -6.13 -13.24
N HIS A 122 -12.86 -6.90 -14.10
CA HIS A 122 -12.30 -8.08 -14.76
C HIS A 122 -11.67 -9.10 -13.79
N TYR A 123 -12.19 -9.18 -12.57
CA TYR A 123 -11.70 -10.09 -11.55
C TYR A 123 -12.87 -10.80 -10.86
N THR A 124 -13.10 -12.07 -11.19
CA THR A 124 -14.17 -12.89 -10.59
C THR A 124 -13.67 -14.23 -10.06
N TYR A 125 -12.41 -14.26 -9.63
CA TYR A 125 -11.84 -15.45 -8.99
C TYR A 125 -12.53 -15.75 -7.67
N TYR A 126 -12.70 -17.04 -7.38
CA TYR A 126 -13.35 -17.56 -6.19
C TYR A 126 -12.59 -18.78 -5.69
N GLN A 127 -12.32 -18.80 -4.39
CA GLN A 127 -11.71 -19.91 -3.70
C GLN A 127 -12.81 -20.77 -3.07
N SER A 128 -12.97 -21.99 -3.57
CA SER A 128 -13.81 -23.00 -2.92
C SER A 128 -13.04 -23.73 -1.82
N GLU A 129 -13.73 -24.29 -0.83
CA GLU A 129 -13.11 -25.21 0.14
C GLU A 129 -12.69 -26.56 -0.48
N GLN A 130 -13.23 -26.90 -1.64
CA GLN A 130 -13.07 -28.21 -2.29
C GLN A 130 -11.88 -28.27 -3.25
N SER A 131 -11.31 -27.12 -3.60
CA SER A 131 -10.20 -26.97 -4.54
C SER A 131 -9.11 -26.13 -3.90
N ALA A 132 -7.85 -26.49 -4.16
CA ALA A 132 -6.71 -25.65 -3.79
C ALA A 132 -6.58 -24.44 -4.73
N GLU A 133 -6.95 -24.60 -6.00
CA GLU A 133 -6.81 -23.56 -7.01
C GLU A 133 -8.08 -22.67 -7.10
N PRO A 134 -7.93 -21.34 -7.20
CA PRO A 134 -9.03 -20.43 -7.43
C PRO A 134 -9.69 -20.67 -8.80
N GLN A 135 -11.02 -20.61 -8.86
CA GLN A 135 -11.79 -20.73 -10.10
C GLN A 135 -12.31 -19.36 -10.56
N HIS A 136 -12.36 -19.15 -11.88
CA HIS A 136 -12.95 -17.93 -12.46
C HIS A 136 -14.46 -18.09 -12.63
N LEU A 137 -15.26 -17.32 -11.89
CA LEU A 137 -16.71 -17.35 -12.01
C LEU A 137 -17.17 -16.58 -13.26
N THR A 138 -18.19 -17.11 -13.93
CA THR A 138 -18.87 -16.48 -15.06
C THR A 138 -20.36 -16.36 -14.76
N LEU A 139 -21.09 -15.58 -15.56
CA LEU A 139 -22.56 -15.51 -15.48
C LEU A 139 -23.25 -16.86 -15.69
N ARG A 140 -22.54 -17.86 -16.25
CA ARG A 140 -23.06 -19.23 -16.47
C ARG A 140 -22.71 -20.18 -15.32
N THR A 141 -21.87 -19.76 -14.37
CA THR A 141 -21.45 -20.62 -13.27
C THR A 141 -22.65 -20.90 -12.35
N PRO A 142 -23.01 -22.17 -12.12
CA PRO A 142 -24.16 -22.52 -11.29
C PRO A 142 -24.01 -22.05 -9.83
N PRO A 143 -25.07 -21.52 -9.19
CA PRO A 143 -25.01 -20.98 -7.82
C PRO A 143 -24.51 -21.95 -6.75
N ASN A 144 -24.74 -23.25 -6.91
CA ASN A 144 -24.25 -24.27 -5.98
C ASN A 144 -22.71 -24.35 -5.93
N GLN A 145 -22.00 -23.88 -6.95
CA GLN A 145 -20.53 -23.89 -6.98
C GLN A 145 -19.88 -22.79 -6.13
N TYR A 146 -20.64 -21.79 -5.70
CA TYR A 146 -20.17 -20.68 -4.86
C TYR A 146 -21.14 -20.37 -3.70
N ALA A 147 -21.93 -21.37 -3.31
CA ALA A 147 -22.82 -21.27 -2.16
C ALA A 147 -22.06 -21.44 -0.83
N ASN A 148 -21.01 -22.28 -0.83
CA ASN A 148 -20.24 -22.64 0.36
C ASN A 148 -18.72 -22.72 0.02
N PRO A 149 -17.91 -21.74 0.47
CA PRO A 149 -18.32 -20.47 1.09
C PRO A 149 -19.07 -19.55 0.10
N PRO A 150 -19.89 -18.60 0.58
CA PRO A 150 -20.41 -17.54 -0.29
C PRO A 150 -19.26 -16.67 -0.84
N ILE A 151 -19.46 -16.04 -2.01
CA ILE A 151 -18.42 -15.24 -2.71
C ILE A 151 -17.74 -14.23 -1.77
N HIS A 152 -18.52 -13.47 -0.99
CA HIS A 152 -17.97 -12.45 -0.09
C HIS A 152 -17.05 -13.03 0.99
N ALA A 153 -17.28 -14.28 1.42
CA ALA A 153 -16.42 -14.95 2.40
C ALA A 153 -15.11 -15.42 1.75
N SER A 154 -15.15 -15.87 0.50
CA SER A 154 -13.92 -16.13 -0.27
C SER A 154 -13.09 -14.86 -0.46
N ILE A 155 -13.74 -13.72 -0.73
CA ILE A 155 -13.07 -12.41 -0.85
C ILE A 155 -12.44 -12.02 0.50
N ALA A 156 -13.20 -12.06 1.59
CA ALA A 156 -12.69 -11.73 2.91
C ALA A 156 -11.50 -12.61 3.34
N ALA A 157 -11.52 -13.90 2.97
CA ALA A 157 -10.40 -14.80 3.22
C ALA A 157 -9.15 -14.41 2.42
N LEU A 158 -9.32 -14.02 1.15
CA LEU A 158 -8.23 -13.52 0.31
C LEU A 158 -7.63 -12.22 0.88
N ASP A 159 -8.48 -11.27 1.26
CA ASP A 159 -8.06 -10.00 1.84
C ASP A 159 -7.32 -10.22 3.17
N ALA A 160 -7.82 -11.11 4.03
CA ALA A 160 -7.16 -11.50 5.26
C ALA A 160 -5.79 -12.15 5.02
N ALA A 161 -5.67 -13.01 4.00
CA ALA A 161 -4.38 -13.60 3.62
C ALA A 161 -3.40 -12.53 3.11
N GLY A 162 -3.89 -11.56 2.32
CA GLY A 162 -3.10 -10.41 1.88
C GLY A 162 -2.58 -9.57 3.05
N MET A 163 -3.48 -9.17 3.96
CA MET A 163 -3.10 -8.45 5.19
C MET A 163 -2.08 -9.24 6.01
N ALA A 164 -2.29 -10.54 6.23
CA ALA A 164 -1.36 -11.39 6.97
C ALA A 164 0.02 -11.48 6.31
N SER A 165 0.08 -11.53 4.97
CA SER A 165 1.35 -11.60 4.25
C SER A 165 2.16 -10.31 4.33
N LEU A 166 1.47 -9.16 4.42
CA LEU A 166 2.08 -7.84 4.51
C LEU A 166 2.33 -7.40 5.96
N SER A 167 1.69 -8.06 6.93
CA SER A 167 1.81 -7.73 8.34
C SER A 167 3.20 -8.10 8.87
N TYR A 168 4.02 -7.08 9.15
CA TYR A 168 5.22 -7.25 9.96
C TYR A 168 4.86 -7.08 11.44
N SER A 169 5.14 -8.10 12.26
CA SER A 169 4.99 -8.00 13.71
C SER A 169 6.29 -8.43 14.39
N PRO A 170 7.03 -7.50 15.02
CA PRO A 170 8.16 -7.84 15.88
C PRO A 170 7.75 -8.78 17.03
N PHE A 171 6.47 -8.75 17.41
CA PHE A 171 5.90 -9.58 18.47
C PHE A 171 5.67 -11.04 18.04
N LEU A 172 5.41 -11.29 16.74
CA LEU A 172 5.24 -12.66 16.21
C LEU A 172 6.59 -13.36 15.97
N GLU A 173 7.68 -12.62 15.75
CA GLU A 173 9.03 -13.20 15.67
C GLU A 173 9.57 -13.62 17.04
N SER A 174 9.32 -12.85 18.10
CA SER A 174 9.76 -13.20 19.46
C SER A 174 9.12 -14.49 19.98
N GLU A 175 7.88 -14.79 19.57
CA GLU A 175 7.19 -16.06 19.84
C GLU A 175 7.82 -17.26 19.11
N LYS A 176 8.27 -17.09 17.86
CA LYS A 176 8.95 -18.17 17.11
C LYS A 176 10.30 -18.52 17.72
N VAL A 177 11.06 -17.53 18.20
CA VAL A 177 12.32 -17.75 18.91
C VAL A 177 12.11 -18.49 20.24
N HIS A 178 11.04 -18.17 20.97
CA HIS A 178 10.72 -18.84 22.24
C HIS A 178 10.22 -20.29 22.08
N LYS A 179 9.48 -20.60 21.02
CA LYS A 179 8.97 -21.96 20.77
C LYS A 179 10.05 -22.91 20.24
N SER A 180 11.10 -22.41 19.58
CA SER A 180 12.23 -23.23 19.12
C SER A 180 13.24 -23.59 20.22
N ALA A 181 13.21 -22.93 21.37
CA ALA A 181 14.18 -23.13 22.47
C ALA A 181 13.79 -24.23 23.48
N LYS A 182 12.64 -24.91 23.30
CA LYS A 182 12.17 -25.99 24.20
C LYS A 182 12.11 -27.35 23.49
N GLN A 183 13.24 -27.87 23.03
CA GLN A 183 13.43 -29.32 22.86
C GLN A 183 14.38 -29.83 23.95
N PRO A 184 13.90 -30.64 24.92
CA PRO A 184 14.78 -31.21 25.94
C PRO A 184 15.67 -32.27 25.30
N ARG A 185 16.99 -32.14 25.50
CA ARG A 185 17.97 -33.19 25.23
C ARG A 185 17.55 -34.46 25.96
N LYS A 186 17.17 -35.51 25.21
CA LYS A 186 16.97 -36.84 25.78
C LYS A 186 18.34 -37.44 26.12
N ASN A 187 18.48 -37.85 27.38
CA ASN A 187 19.67 -38.44 27.96
C ASN A 187 20.13 -39.69 27.20
N ALA A 188 21.42 -39.76 26.90
CA ALA A 188 22.10 -40.99 26.55
C ALA A 188 22.26 -41.86 27.81
N LYS A 189 21.88 -43.13 27.70
CA LYS A 189 22.41 -44.24 28.49
C LYS A 189 23.11 -45.17 27.51
#